data_AF-A0A1W9WDC0-F1
#
_entry.id   AF-A0A1W9WDC0-F1
#
_cell.length_a   1.000
_cell.length_b   1.000
_cell.length_c   1.000
_cell.angle_alpha   90.00
_cell.angle_beta   90.00
_cell.angle_gamma   90.00
#
_symmetry.space_group_name_H-M   'P 1'
#
loop_
_entity.id
_entity.type
_entity.pdbx_description
1 polymer ?
#
loop_
_entity_poly.entity_id
_entity_poly.type
_entity_poly.pdbx_seq_one_letter_code
_entity_poly.pdbx_strand_id
1 'polypeptide(L)'
;MQLEAHHIVPKNQGGKDTIKNLITLCQQKVHQGKITLNAEGVSGFNDQIAQRTMQGKTYLYQALSQIAPLFKVLGYQTDRSRKSLSLPKEHDVDALCIATLNNQTNQLIDYHRENFYTIKFRAKQTRRRYHDLPRKGKGRVLYQVNIQSGGFRKGDIVRVKNKWISLLNSIYSNARLAFARIKSEPGSAKPEDCQLLLRCRTVIWNYSL
;
A
#
# COMPACT_ATOMS: atom_id res chain seq x y z
N MET A 1 -25.11 3.36 -14.11
CA MET A 1 -25.79 3.83 -12.87
C MET A 1 -24.79 4.66 -12.11
N GLN A 2 -25.04 5.96 -11.94
CA GLN A 2 -24.15 6.87 -11.22
C GLN A 2 -24.58 6.92 -9.76
N LEU A 3 -23.62 6.71 -8.85
CA LEU A 3 -23.83 6.85 -7.42
C LEU A 3 -23.36 8.24 -7.00
N GLU A 4 -24.17 8.92 -6.22
CA GLU A 4 -23.90 10.27 -5.72
C GLU A 4 -24.07 10.30 -4.21
N ALA A 5 -23.28 11.17 -3.56
CA ALA A 5 -23.46 11.45 -2.14
C ALA A 5 -24.57 12.50 -1.99
N HIS A 6 -25.59 12.17 -1.22
CA HIS A 6 -26.70 13.05 -0.89
C HIS A 6 -26.75 13.31 0.59
N HIS A 7 -27.31 14.46 0.96
CA HIS A 7 -27.57 14.76 2.36
C HIS A 7 -28.85 14.07 2.81
N ILE A 8 -28.80 13.43 3.98
CA ILE A 8 -29.99 12.87 4.66
C ILE A 8 -30.89 14.04 5.09
N VAL A 9 -30.32 15.03 5.78
CA VAL A 9 -30.92 16.34 6.00
C VAL A 9 -30.44 17.29 4.90
N PRO A 10 -31.30 17.78 4.01
CA PRO A 10 -30.92 18.68 2.92
C PRO A 10 -30.12 19.91 3.38
N LYS A 11 -29.18 20.39 2.54
CA LYS A 11 -28.38 21.60 2.85
C LYS A 11 -29.24 22.85 3.07
N ASN A 12 -30.31 23.03 2.29
CA ASN A 12 -31.25 24.14 2.45
C ASN A 12 -32.03 24.07 3.77
N GLN A 13 -32.04 22.93 4.45
CA GLN A 13 -32.62 22.73 5.79
C GLN A 13 -31.55 22.69 6.89
N GLY A 14 -30.34 23.20 6.62
CA GLY A 14 -29.24 23.26 7.60
C GLY A 14 -28.42 21.97 7.73
N GLY A 15 -28.60 21.01 6.83
CA GLY A 15 -27.78 19.80 6.76
C GLY A 15 -26.30 20.09 6.56
N LYS A 16 -25.46 19.53 7.44
CA LYS A 16 -23.99 19.71 7.38
C LYS A 16 -23.33 18.70 6.44
N ASP A 17 -22.16 19.06 5.90
CA ASP A 17 -21.28 18.15 5.14
C ASP A 17 -20.50 17.22 6.08
N THR A 18 -21.21 16.33 6.78
CA THR A 18 -20.61 15.33 7.67
C THR A 18 -20.97 13.92 7.20
N ILE A 19 -20.12 12.93 7.49
CA ILE A 19 -20.42 11.53 7.12
C ILE A 19 -21.69 11.02 7.77
N LYS A 20 -22.02 11.51 8.97
CA LYS A 20 -23.31 11.24 9.61
C LYS A 20 -24.47 11.74 8.76
N ASN A 21 -24.31 12.82 8.00
CA ASN A 21 -25.39 13.39 7.19
C ASN A 21 -25.29 13.04 5.70
N LEU A 22 -24.35 12.20 5.28
CA LEU A 22 -24.15 11.83 3.88
C LEU A 22 -24.50 10.37 3.63
N ILE A 23 -25.25 10.10 2.57
CA ILE A 23 -25.62 8.76 2.11
C ILE A 23 -25.35 8.63 0.62
N THR A 24 -24.89 7.45 0.18
CA THR A 24 -24.65 7.18 -1.25
C THR A 24 -25.89 6.57 -1.88
N LEU A 25 -26.46 7.23 -2.87
CA LEU A 25 -27.69 6.79 -3.55
C LEU A 25 -27.51 6.84 -5.07
N CYS A 26 -28.39 6.16 -5.80
CA CYS A 26 -28.55 6.42 -7.22
C CYS A 26 -29.50 7.62 -7.40
N GLN A 27 -29.10 8.57 -8.23
CA GLN A 27 -29.71 9.91 -8.35
C GLN A 27 -31.23 9.89 -8.66
N GLN A 28 -31.73 8.87 -9.36
CA GLN A 28 -33.01 9.01 -10.07
C GLN A 28 -34.27 8.88 -9.20
N LYS A 29 -34.33 7.97 -8.22
CA LYS A 29 -35.62 7.66 -7.58
C LYS A 29 -35.97 8.55 -6.38
N VAL A 30 -34.96 9.03 -5.68
CA VAL A 30 -35.11 9.82 -4.45
C VAL A 30 -35.50 11.26 -4.79
N HIS A 31 -34.82 11.89 -5.74
CA HIS A 31 -35.14 13.25 -6.19
C HIS A 31 -36.46 13.34 -6.98
N GLN A 32 -36.96 12.22 -7.50
CA GLN A 32 -38.27 12.12 -8.13
C GLN A 32 -39.41 11.89 -7.12
N GLY A 33 -39.13 11.84 -5.81
CA GLY A 33 -40.14 11.58 -4.78
C GLY A 33 -40.72 10.16 -4.80
N LYS A 34 -40.11 9.23 -5.57
CA LYS A 34 -40.58 7.84 -5.68
C LYS A 34 -40.15 6.97 -4.51
N ILE A 35 -39.20 7.43 -3.71
CA ILE A 35 -38.67 6.76 -2.52
C ILE A 35 -38.54 7.80 -1.41
N THR A 36 -39.18 7.55 -0.28
CA THR A 36 -38.94 8.31 0.96
C THR A 36 -37.74 7.70 1.68
N LEU A 37 -36.75 8.52 2.01
CA LEU A 37 -35.54 8.08 2.69
C LEU A 37 -35.68 8.19 4.20
N ASN A 38 -36.01 7.06 4.84
CA ASN A 38 -35.94 6.91 6.29
C ASN A 38 -34.60 6.28 6.65
N ALA A 39 -33.54 7.10 6.65
CA ALA A 39 -32.20 6.67 7.04
C ALA A 39 -31.66 7.57 8.15
N GLU A 40 -31.03 6.96 9.15
CA GLU A 40 -30.29 7.69 10.17
C GLU A 40 -28.80 7.68 9.84
N GLY A 41 -28.17 8.79 10.20
CA GLY A 41 -26.74 8.95 10.09
C GLY A 41 -25.95 8.06 11.03
N VAL A 42 -24.92 7.38 10.53
CA VAL A 42 -24.04 6.56 11.36
C VAL A 42 -22.91 7.41 11.94
N SER A 43 -22.56 7.19 13.21
CA SER A 43 -21.49 7.88 13.95
C SER A 43 -20.47 6.91 14.54
N GLY A 44 -19.33 7.42 15.01
CA GLY A 44 -18.29 6.61 15.65
C GLY A 44 -17.26 6.00 14.69
N PHE A 45 -17.25 6.41 13.42
CA PHE A 45 -16.22 5.98 12.49
C PHE A 45 -14.88 6.66 12.80
N ASN A 46 -13.83 5.86 12.99
CA ASN A 46 -12.44 6.31 12.88
C ASN A 46 -12.01 6.34 11.40
N ASP A 47 -12.74 7.11 10.60
CA ASP A 47 -12.64 7.13 9.14
C ASP A 47 -11.50 8.01 8.60
N GLN A 48 -10.71 8.66 9.46
CA GLN A 48 -9.67 9.60 9.05
C GLN A 48 -8.73 9.00 7.99
N ILE A 49 -8.44 7.70 8.09
CA ILE A 49 -7.62 6.98 7.10
C ILE A 49 -8.36 6.86 5.76
N ALA A 50 -9.63 6.48 5.77
CA ALA A 50 -10.45 6.37 4.56
C ALA A 50 -10.62 7.74 3.88
N GLN A 51 -10.94 8.77 4.66
CA GLN A 51 -11.05 10.15 4.16
C GLN A 51 -9.74 10.63 3.52
N ARG A 52 -8.61 10.48 4.21
CA ARG A 52 -7.28 10.84 3.67
C ARG A 52 -6.96 10.06 2.40
N THR A 53 -7.33 8.78 2.34
CA THR A 53 -7.15 7.95 1.14
C THR A 53 -7.98 8.50 -0.03
N MET A 54 -9.23 8.88 0.21
CA MET A 54 -10.11 9.41 -0.84
C MET A 54 -9.66 10.80 -1.33
N GLN A 55 -9.18 11.66 -0.43
CA GLN A 55 -8.56 12.94 -0.80
C GLN A 55 -7.31 12.72 -1.66
N GLY A 56 -6.42 11.81 -1.23
CA GLY A 56 -5.22 11.44 -1.99
C GLY A 56 -5.53 10.89 -3.38
N LYS A 57 -6.55 10.01 -3.49
CA LYS A 57 -7.03 9.49 -4.79
C LYS A 57 -7.55 10.62 -5.69
N THR A 58 -8.30 11.56 -5.14
CA THR A 58 -8.84 12.70 -5.89
C THR A 58 -7.72 13.55 -6.48
N TYR A 59 -6.72 13.91 -5.66
CA TYR A 59 -5.55 14.65 -6.13
C TYR A 59 -4.76 13.87 -7.18
N LEU A 60 -4.55 12.57 -6.97
CA LEU A 60 -3.86 11.71 -7.93
C LEU A 60 -4.60 11.67 -9.28
N TYR A 61 -5.92 11.53 -9.28
CA TYR A 61 -6.71 11.54 -10.51
C TYR A 61 -6.64 12.88 -11.23
N GLN A 62 -6.71 14.00 -10.51
CA GLN A 62 -6.55 15.32 -11.11
C GLN A 62 -5.18 15.46 -11.76
N ALA A 63 -4.10 15.10 -11.06
CA ALA A 63 -2.75 15.15 -11.60
C ALA A 63 -2.59 14.24 -12.83
N LEU A 64 -3.05 12.99 -12.78
CA LEU A 64 -2.96 12.05 -13.90
C LEU A 64 -3.78 12.50 -15.11
N SER A 65 -4.95 13.10 -14.90
CA SER A 65 -5.79 13.58 -16.00
C SER A 65 -5.17 14.74 -16.80
N GLN A 66 -4.19 15.45 -16.22
CA GLN A 66 -3.41 16.46 -16.95
C GLN A 66 -2.32 15.83 -17.84
N ILE A 67 -1.98 14.56 -17.60
CA ILE A 67 -0.90 13.86 -18.31
C ILE A 67 -1.47 13.00 -19.45
N ALA A 68 -2.59 12.31 -19.20
CA ALA A 68 -3.20 11.40 -20.16
C ALA A 68 -4.71 11.22 -19.90
N PRO A 69 -5.48 10.71 -20.88
CA PRO A 69 -6.86 10.29 -20.66
C PRO A 69 -6.97 9.33 -19.48
N LEU A 70 -7.86 9.65 -18.54
CA LEU A 70 -8.03 8.89 -17.30
C LEU A 70 -9.36 8.13 -17.32
N PHE A 71 -9.28 6.81 -17.31
CA PHE A 71 -10.44 5.94 -17.07
C PHE A 71 -10.44 5.41 -15.63
N LYS A 72 -11.62 5.36 -15.01
CA LYS A 72 -11.81 4.90 -13.64
C LYS A 72 -12.74 3.71 -13.62
N VAL A 73 -12.32 2.65 -12.93
CA VAL A 73 -13.12 1.46 -12.68
C VAL A 73 -13.42 1.35 -11.19
N LEU A 74 -14.65 1.03 -10.85
CA LEU A 74 -15.10 0.81 -9.48
C LEU A 74 -14.80 -0.63 -9.05
N GLY A 75 -14.53 -0.83 -7.76
CA GLY A 75 -14.16 -2.17 -7.24
C GLY A 75 -15.23 -3.25 -7.46
N TYR A 76 -16.51 -2.89 -7.56
CA TYR A 76 -17.55 -3.86 -7.90
C TYR A 76 -17.47 -4.32 -9.36
N GLN A 77 -16.97 -3.45 -10.27
CA GLN A 77 -16.81 -3.80 -11.68
C GLN A 77 -15.67 -4.79 -11.86
N THR A 78 -14.54 -4.58 -11.18
CA THR A 78 -13.44 -5.55 -11.17
C THR A 78 -13.86 -6.87 -10.51
N ASP A 79 -14.59 -6.83 -9.38
CA ASP A 79 -15.09 -8.05 -8.74
C ASP A 79 -16.02 -8.85 -9.65
N ARG A 80 -16.94 -8.19 -10.37
CA ARG A 80 -17.83 -8.85 -11.32
C ARG A 80 -17.06 -9.45 -12.49
N SER A 81 -16.14 -8.70 -13.08
CA SER A 81 -15.30 -9.16 -14.21
C SER A 81 -14.46 -10.37 -13.82
N ARG A 82 -13.80 -10.30 -12.65
CA ARG A 82 -13.02 -11.40 -12.08
C ARG A 82 -13.87 -12.67 -11.90
N LYS A 83 -15.08 -12.53 -11.35
CA LYS A 83 -16.01 -13.67 -11.18
C LYS A 83 -16.49 -14.25 -12.51
N SER A 84 -16.82 -13.42 -13.49
CA SER A 84 -17.26 -13.91 -14.81
C SER A 84 -16.16 -14.65 -15.56
N LEU A 85 -14.89 -14.30 -15.31
CA LEU A 85 -13.72 -14.92 -15.92
C LEU A 85 -13.12 -16.04 -15.04
N SER A 86 -13.75 -16.38 -13.91
CA SER A 86 -13.26 -17.38 -12.96
C SER A 86 -11.82 -17.12 -12.47
N LEU A 87 -11.42 -15.85 -12.33
CA LEU A 87 -10.07 -15.45 -11.96
C LEU A 87 -9.87 -15.35 -10.43
N PRO A 88 -8.65 -15.62 -9.92
CA PRO A 88 -8.36 -15.57 -8.49
C PRO A 88 -8.39 -14.14 -7.94
N LYS A 89 -8.67 -13.99 -6.63
CA LYS A 89 -8.74 -12.69 -5.96
C LYS A 89 -7.34 -12.20 -5.59
N GLU A 90 -6.67 -11.56 -6.54
CA GLU A 90 -5.29 -11.09 -6.42
C GLU A 90 -5.14 -9.66 -6.99
N HIS A 91 -4.14 -8.91 -6.53
CA HIS A 91 -3.97 -7.50 -6.91
C HIS A 91 -3.60 -7.28 -8.39
N ASP A 92 -2.79 -8.17 -8.95
CA ASP A 92 -2.45 -8.20 -10.38
C ASP A 92 -3.67 -8.55 -11.24
N VAL A 93 -4.53 -9.45 -10.78
CA VAL A 93 -5.80 -9.78 -11.44
C VAL A 93 -6.74 -8.58 -11.47
N ASP A 94 -6.84 -7.82 -10.39
CA ASP A 94 -7.63 -6.57 -10.38
C ASP A 94 -7.11 -5.58 -11.44
N ALA A 95 -5.79 -5.47 -11.62
CA ALA A 95 -5.18 -4.62 -12.65
C ALA A 95 -5.47 -5.15 -14.06
N LEU A 96 -5.40 -6.46 -14.28
CA LEU A 96 -5.81 -7.10 -15.54
C LEU A 96 -7.29 -6.79 -15.85
N CYS A 97 -8.18 -6.95 -14.88
CA CYS A 97 -9.59 -6.62 -15.05
C CYS A 97 -9.79 -5.14 -15.42
N ILE A 98 -9.04 -4.21 -14.82
CA ILE A 98 -9.10 -2.78 -15.17
C ILE A 98 -8.66 -2.57 -16.63
N ALA A 99 -7.56 -3.21 -17.06
CA ALA A 99 -7.05 -3.10 -18.42
C ALA A 99 -8.03 -3.66 -19.44
N THR A 100 -8.63 -4.83 -19.16
CA THR A 100 -9.63 -5.47 -20.02
C THR A 100 -10.92 -4.67 -20.10
N LEU A 101 -11.43 -4.14 -18.97
CA LEU A 101 -12.66 -3.33 -18.96
C LEU A 101 -12.50 -1.98 -19.69
N ASN A 102 -11.27 -1.49 -19.81
CA ASN A 102 -10.94 -0.28 -20.53
C ASN A 102 -10.57 -0.53 -22.01
N ASN A 103 -10.59 -1.79 -22.46
CA ASN A 103 -10.09 -2.12 -23.78
C ASN A 103 -11.11 -1.73 -24.85
N GLN A 104 -10.83 -0.64 -25.58
CA GLN A 104 -11.64 -0.19 -26.72
C GLN A 104 -11.75 -1.25 -27.83
N THR A 105 -10.84 -2.24 -27.85
CA THR A 105 -10.84 -3.31 -28.83
C THR A 105 -11.68 -4.53 -28.43
N ASN A 106 -12.31 -4.53 -27.24
CA ASN A 106 -13.02 -5.70 -26.66
C ASN A 106 -12.16 -6.98 -26.58
N GLN A 107 -10.84 -6.86 -26.68
CA GLN A 107 -9.97 -8.03 -26.58
C GLN A 107 -9.73 -8.37 -25.12
N LEU A 108 -10.02 -9.62 -24.78
CA LEU A 108 -9.66 -10.19 -23.50
C LEU A 108 -8.14 -10.29 -23.41
N ILE A 109 -7.56 -9.72 -22.35
CA ILE A 109 -6.16 -9.97 -22.03
C ILE A 109 -6.12 -11.25 -21.21
N ASP A 110 -5.44 -12.28 -21.73
CA ASP A 110 -5.31 -13.56 -21.05
C ASP A 110 -4.54 -13.41 -19.74
N TYR A 111 -5.05 -14.09 -18.71
CA TYR A 111 -4.35 -14.15 -17.43
C TYR A 111 -3.21 -15.18 -17.53
N HIS A 112 -1.98 -14.68 -17.45
CA HIS A 112 -0.79 -15.52 -17.36
C HIS A 112 0.16 -14.97 -16.31
N ARG A 113 0.95 -15.84 -15.66
CA ARG A 113 1.96 -15.47 -14.66
C ARG A 113 3.39 -15.84 -15.03
N GLU A 114 3.63 -16.13 -16.30
CA GLU A 114 4.93 -16.59 -16.80
C GLU A 114 6.07 -15.61 -16.53
N ASN A 115 5.81 -14.30 -16.62
CA ASN A 115 6.83 -13.24 -16.50
C ASN A 115 6.54 -12.29 -15.32
N PHE A 116 6.32 -12.83 -14.13
CA PHE A 116 6.04 -12.03 -12.94
C PHE A 116 7.29 -11.68 -12.15
N TYR A 117 7.56 -10.38 -12.03
CA TYR A 117 8.66 -9.86 -11.23
C TYR A 117 8.13 -9.22 -9.95
N THR A 118 8.63 -9.68 -8.80
CA THR A 118 8.36 -9.01 -7.53
C THR A 118 9.44 -7.96 -7.27
N ILE A 119 9.08 -6.69 -7.42
CA ILE A 119 9.97 -5.58 -7.05
C ILE A 119 9.74 -5.23 -5.58
N LYS A 120 10.74 -5.45 -4.73
CA LYS A 120 10.72 -5.01 -3.33
C LYS A 120 11.57 -3.76 -3.16
N PHE A 121 10.94 -2.62 -2.89
CA PHE A 121 11.65 -1.41 -2.49
C PHE A 121 12.32 -1.62 -1.12
N ARG A 122 13.62 -1.32 -1.05
CA ARG A 122 14.40 -1.47 0.18
C ARG A 122 14.57 -0.14 0.90
N ALA A 123 14.11 -0.07 2.14
CA ALA A 123 14.32 1.10 2.99
C ALA A 123 15.79 1.21 3.39
N LYS A 124 16.54 2.11 2.73
CA LYS A 124 17.97 2.38 3.03
C LYS A 124 18.19 3.12 4.35
N GLN A 125 17.17 3.80 4.83
CA GLN A 125 17.21 4.60 6.04
C GLN A 125 16.04 4.27 6.96
N THR A 126 16.24 4.48 8.25
CA THR A 126 15.15 4.47 9.22
C THR A 126 14.48 5.84 9.21
N ARG A 127 13.19 5.89 8.87
CA ARG A 127 12.39 7.13 8.89
C ARG A 127 11.98 7.58 10.30
N ARG A 128 12.14 6.69 11.28
CA ARG A 128 11.81 6.95 12.68
C ARG A 128 12.85 7.90 13.27
N ARG A 129 12.40 9.09 13.69
CA ARG A 129 13.25 10.10 14.33
C ARG A 129 13.29 9.97 15.86
N TYR A 130 12.23 9.47 16.49
CA TYR A 130 12.10 9.36 17.95
C TYR A 130 11.52 8.00 18.35
N HIS A 131 11.73 7.60 19.61
CA HIS A 131 10.97 6.51 20.21
C HIS A 131 9.47 6.88 20.30
N ASP A 132 8.61 5.86 20.20
CA ASP A 132 7.15 6.06 20.15
C ASP A 132 6.64 6.57 21.50
N LEU A 133 7.24 6.03 22.57
CA LEU A 133 7.01 6.43 23.94
C LEU A 133 8.19 7.25 24.48
N PRO A 134 7.92 8.29 25.29
CA PRO A 134 8.96 8.99 26.01
C PRO A 134 9.63 8.08 27.04
N ARG A 135 10.90 8.35 27.35
CA ARG A 135 11.63 7.65 28.41
C ARG A 135 11.56 8.47 29.71
N LYS A 136 11.32 7.80 30.84
CA LYS A 136 11.24 8.43 32.17
C LYS A 136 12.47 9.31 32.41
N GLY A 137 12.25 10.58 32.76
CA GLY A 137 13.31 11.57 33.02
C GLY A 137 14.07 12.08 31.79
N LYS A 138 13.75 11.63 30.57
CA LYS A 138 14.45 12.03 29.33
C LYS A 138 13.53 12.54 28.22
N GLY A 139 12.21 12.48 28.42
CA GLY A 139 11.22 12.90 27.41
C GLY A 139 11.30 12.05 26.14
N ARG A 140 11.03 12.66 24.98
CA ARG A 140 11.14 12.00 23.66
C ARG A 140 12.60 11.86 23.25
N VAL A 141 13.10 10.62 23.28
CA VAL A 141 14.49 10.32 22.93
C VAL A 141 14.62 10.06 21.44
N LEU A 142 15.67 10.62 20.82
CA LEU A 142 16.02 10.37 19.42
C LEU A 142 16.23 8.88 19.16
N TYR A 143 15.71 8.42 18.04
CA TYR A 143 15.89 7.05 17.57
C TYR A 143 17.18 6.98 16.75
N GLN A 144 18.27 6.61 17.42
CA GLN A 144 19.57 6.40 16.76
C GLN A 144 19.74 4.93 16.39
N VAL A 145 20.11 4.69 15.14
CA VAL A 145 20.50 3.37 14.64
C VAL A 145 21.92 3.44 14.12
N ASN A 146 22.68 2.36 14.33
CA ASN A 146 24.01 2.24 13.76
C ASN A 146 23.91 2.23 12.23
N ILE A 147 24.58 3.21 11.60
CA ILE A 147 24.54 3.41 10.15
C ILE A 147 25.52 2.46 9.45
N GLN A 148 26.66 2.19 10.10
CA GLN A 148 27.72 1.34 9.58
C GLN A 148 28.40 0.55 10.71
N SER A 149 28.90 -0.64 10.39
CA SER A 149 29.75 -1.47 11.27
C SER A 149 30.67 -2.32 10.41
N GLY A 150 31.97 -2.33 10.71
CA GLY A 150 32.97 -3.14 9.98
C GLY A 150 32.96 -2.94 8.45
N GLY A 151 32.63 -1.73 7.97
CA GLY A 151 32.51 -1.45 6.53
C GLY A 151 31.17 -1.80 5.88
N PHE A 152 30.22 -2.38 6.62
CA PHE A 152 28.89 -2.77 6.13
C PHE A 152 27.82 -1.75 6.48
N ARG A 153 26.84 -1.58 5.60
CA ARG A 153 25.71 -0.64 5.75
C ARG A 153 24.39 -1.31 5.44
N LYS A 154 23.30 -0.81 6.02
CA LYS A 154 21.94 -1.33 5.78
C LYS A 154 21.66 -1.40 4.28
N GLY A 155 21.11 -2.53 3.84
CA GLY A 155 20.81 -2.80 2.43
C GLY A 155 21.93 -3.50 1.65
N ASP A 156 23.10 -3.71 2.25
CA ASP A 156 24.15 -4.54 1.68
C ASP A 156 23.71 -6.00 1.58
N ILE A 157 24.14 -6.68 0.52
CA ILE A 157 24.01 -8.13 0.39
C ILE A 157 25.37 -8.72 0.77
N VAL A 158 25.35 -9.62 1.74
CA VAL A 158 26.56 -10.22 2.31
C VAL A 158 26.49 -11.73 2.24
N ARG A 159 27.64 -12.37 2.07
CA ARG A 159 27.81 -13.79 2.32
C ARG A 159 28.21 -13.97 3.78
N VAL A 160 27.41 -14.71 4.54
CA VAL A 160 27.58 -14.98 5.97
C VAL A 160 28.17 -16.37 6.15
N LYS A 161 29.27 -16.47 6.92
CA LYS A 161 29.97 -17.74 7.22
C LYS A 161 30.23 -18.59 5.97
N ASN A 162 30.63 -17.93 4.87
CA ASN A 162 30.91 -18.54 3.56
C ASN A 162 29.77 -19.38 2.94
N LYS A 163 28.55 -19.29 3.48
CA LYS A 163 27.44 -20.18 3.08
C LYS A 163 26.18 -19.43 2.68
N TRP A 164 25.73 -18.48 3.50
CA TRP A 164 24.41 -17.89 3.35
C TRP A 164 24.47 -16.53 2.68
N ILE A 165 23.66 -16.29 1.66
CA ILE A 165 23.52 -14.96 1.06
C ILE A 165 22.38 -14.26 1.76
N SER A 166 22.70 -13.20 2.51
CA SER A 166 21.73 -12.51 3.36
C SER A 166 21.73 -11.00 3.10
N LEU A 167 20.55 -10.40 3.18
CA LEU A 167 20.36 -8.95 3.14
C LEU A 167 20.57 -8.36 4.54
N LEU A 168 21.46 -7.38 4.66
CA LEU A 168 21.66 -6.64 5.90
C LEU A 168 20.46 -5.72 6.18
N ASN A 169 19.63 -6.11 7.16
CA ASN A 169 18.41 -5.40 7.52
C ASN A 169 18.65 -4.29 8.54
N SER A 170 19.57 -4.50 9.48
CA SER A 170 19.95 -3.51 10.48
C SER A 170 21.31 -3.85 11.08
N ILE A 171 21.82 -2.91 11.87
CA ILE A 171 23.03 -3.08 12.67
C ILE A 171 22.62 -2.87 14.12
N TYR A 172 22.85 -3.88 14.95
CA TYR A 172 22.51 -3.83 16.37
C TYR A 172 23.47 -2.92 17.14
N SER A 173 23.06 -2.54 18.36
CA SER A 173 23.88 -1.70 19.25
C SER A 173 25.24 -2.31 19.57
N ASN A 174 25.32 -3.66 19.61
CA ASN A 174 26.56 -4.41 19.79
C ASN A 174 27.34 -4.64 18.47
N ALA A 175 27.12 -3.79 17.47
CA ALA A 175 27.80 -3.81 16.17
C ALA A 175 27.57 -5.06 15.30
N ARG A 176 26.71 -6.00 15.73
CA ARG A 176 26.33 -7.18 14.93
C ARG A 176 25.47 -6.80 13.74
N LEU A 177 25.69 -7.52 12.64
CA LEU A 177 24.96 -7.43 11.40
C LEU A 177 23.69 -8.29 11.49
N ALA A 178 22.51 -7.70 11.30
CA ALA A 178 21.23 -8.39 11.47
C ALA A 178 20.58 -8.70 10.12
N PHE A 179 20.00 -9.90 10.01
CA PHE A 179 19.43 -10.45 8.78
C PHE A 179 17.96 -10.85 8.98
N ALA A 180 17.31 -11.34 7.93
CA ALA A 180 15.97 -11.92 8.05
C ALA A 180 16.03 -13.20 8.90
N ARG A 181 14.97 -13.47 9.67
CA ARG A 181 14.86 -14.74 10.41
C ARG A 181 14.35 -15.81 9.47
N ILE A 182 15.26 -16.61 8.93
CA ILE A 182 14.96 -17.77 8.10
C ILE A 182 15.36 -19.01 8.90
N LYS A 183 14.51 -20.04 8.90
CA LYS A 183 14.79 -21.29 9.62
C LYS A 183 16.11 -21.87 9.07
N SER A 184 17.02 -22.27 9.96
CA SER A 184 18.38 -22.77 9.66
C SER A 184 19.43 -21.74 9.22
N GLU A 185 19.05 -20.47 9.01
CA GLU A 185 20.00 -19.39 8.70
C GLU A 185 20.36 -18.56 9.94
N PRO A 186 21.58 -17.99 10.00
CA PRO A 186 21.96 -17.08 11.08
C PRO A 186 21.14 -15.78 11.00
N GLY A 187 20.39 -15.47 12.05
CA GLY A 187 19.66 -14.20 12.15
C GLY A 187 20.54 -12.97 12.42
N SER A 188 21.80 -13.19 12.82
CA SER A 188 22.83 -12.14 12.90
C SER A 188 24.24 -12.73 12.86
N ALA A 189 25.23 -11.92 12.47
CA ALA A 189 26.64 -12.28 12.48
C ALA A 189 27.53 -11.12 12.89
N LYS A 190 28.79 -11.40 13.22
CA LYS A 190 29.79 -10.33 13.37
C LYS A 190 30.24 -9.88 11.97
N PRO A 191 30.76 -8.64 11.83
CA PRO A 191 31.31 -8.17 10.55
C PRO A 191 32.42 -9.08 9.99
N GLU A 192 33.27 -9.64 10.85
CA GLU A 192 34.35 -10.57 10.48
C GLU A 192 33.85 -11.87 9.83
N ASP A 193 32.63 -12.31 10.15
CA ASP A 193 32.02 -13.51 9.57
C ASP A 193 31.33 -13.23 8.21
N CYS A 194 31.43 -12.00 7.70
CA CYS A 194 30.67 -11.55 6.54
C CYS A 194 31.59 -11.07 5.41
N GLN A 195 31.24 -11.41 4.18
CA GLN A 195 31.86 -10.88 2.98
C GLN A 195 30.83 -10.04 2.21
N LEU A 196 31.19 -8.82 1.82
CA LEU A 196 30.32 -7.99 0.99
C LEU A 196 30.22 -8.57 -0.42
N LEU A 197 29.00 -8.75 -0.92
CA LEU A 197 28.74 -9.14 -2.31
C LEU A 197 28.25 -7.95 -3.14
N LEU A 198 27.27 -7.21 -2.62
CA LEU A 198 26.69 -6.05 -3.32
C LEU A 198 26.38 -4.91 -2.35
N ARG A 199 26.75 -3.69 -2.73
CA ARG A 199 26.53 -2.48 -1.95
C ARG A 199 25.13 -1.90 -2.20
N CYS A 200 24.35 -1.73 -1.14
CA CYS A 200 23.11 -0.94 -1.07
C CYS A 200 22.24 -0.86 -2.36
N ARG A 201 22.05 -1.95 -3.11
CA ARG A 201 21.23 -1.89 -4.32
C ARG A 201 19.80 -1.48 -3.96
N THR A 202 19.10 -0.81 -4.87
CA THR A 202 17.69 -0.43 -4.64
C THR A 202 16.78 -1.57 -5.04
N VAL A 203 17.04 -2.20 -6.18
CA VAL A 203 16.29 -3.32 -6.75
C VAL A 203 17.09 -4.62 -6.59
N ILE A 204 16.44 -5.70 -6.16
CA ILE A 204 16.95 -7.07 -6.28
C ILE A 204 16.02 -7.80 -7.22
N TRP A 205 16.59 -8.47 -8.21
CA TRP A 205 15.87 -9.45 -9.00
C TRP A 205 15.90 -10.77 -8.23
N ASN A 206 14.75 -11.16 -7.68
CA ASN A 206 14.58 -12.49 -7.16
C ASN A 206 14.01 -13.32 -8.29
N TYR A 207 14.80 -14.28 -8.78
CA TYR A 207 14.28 -15.31 -9.65
C TYR A 207 13.60 -16.32 -8.75
N SER A 208 12.27 -16.41 -8.84
CA SER A 208 11.56 -17.58 -8.33
C SER A 208 11.88 -18.71 -9.30
N LEU A 209 12.53 -19.77 -8.82
CA LEU A 209 12.55 -21.06 -9.52
C LEU A 209 11.17 -21.71 -9.36
#